data_AF-A0A2Z7CVX2-F1
#
_entry.id   AF-A0A2Z7CVX2-F1
#
_cell.length_a   1.000
_cell.length_b   1.000
_cell.length_c   1.000
_cell.angle_alpha   90.00
_cell.angle_beta   90.00
_cell.angle_gamma   90.00
#
_symmetry.space_group_name_H-M   'P 1'
#
loop_
_entity.id
_entity.type
_entity.pdbx_description
1 polymer ?
#
loop_
_entity_poly.entity_id
_entity_poly.type
_entity_poly.pdbx_seq_one_letter_code
_entity_poly.pdbx_strand_id
1 'polypeptide(L)'
;MSPSDNLSLQITNHKLNSRNFLQWSQSVLLVIRGRGKMGYLTGQTKRPKDGEPDRATWELDNSIVMAWLIHSMEPQLSQNFLFLKTAKAIWDAVTATYSDLGNCYQVFELKTKLRETRRGTLEVTEYFTLINNLWQELDMFYEADWGDPEIVREILEIR
;
A
#
# COMPACT_ATOMS: atom_id res chain seq x y z
N MET A 1 19.12 9.18 20.30
CA MET A 1 18.60 7.95 19.68
C MET A 1 19.79 7.08 19.33
N SER A 2 19.76 5.80 19.70
CA SER A 2 20.92 4.91 19.64
C SER A 2 21.20 4.46 18.20
N PRO A 3 22.45 4.16 17.81
CA PRO A 3 22.83 3.75 16.45
C PRO A 3 22.29 2.39 16.01
N SER A 4 21.50 1.74 16.86
CA SER A 4 21.07 0.34 16.77
C SER A 4 19.56 0.18 16.67
N ASP A 5 18.80 1.25 16.42
CA ASP A 5 17.41 1.15 15.96
C ASP A 5 17.42 0.63 14.51
N ASN A 6 17.64 -0.68 14.43
CA ASN A 6 17.69 -1.52 13.25
C ASN A 6 16.77 -1.00 12.15
N LEU A 7 17.37 -0.54 11.05
CA LEU A 7 16.69 -0.32 9.78
C LEU A 7 16.17 -1.69 9.28
N SER A 8 15.10 -2.20 9.88
CA SER A 8 14.35 -3.26 9.23
C SER A 8 13.82 -2.68 7.93
N LEU A 9 14.44 -3.12 6.84
CA LEU A 9 14.02 -2.76 5.48
C LEU A 9 12.71 -3.43 5.11
N GLN A 10 12.36 -4.52 5.81
CA GLN A 10 11.03 -5.11 5.77
C GLN A 10 10.09 -4.27 6.62
N ILE A 11 9.21 -3.53 5.94
CA ILE A 11 8.18 -2.68 6.56
C ILE A 11 6.78 -3.32 6.52
N THR A 12 6.60 -4.40 5.78
CA THR A 12 5.33 -5.14 5.69
C THR A 12 5.60 -6.61 5.38
N ASN A 13 4.70 -7.48 5.83
CA ASN A 13 4.69 -8.90 5.46
C ASN A 13 3.96 -9.14 4.14
N HIS A 14 3.14 -8.18 3.69
CA HIS A 14 2.42 -8.22 2.43
C HIS A 14 3.28 -7.58 1.35
N LYS A 15 4.09 -8.37 0.63
CA LYS A 15 4.84 -7.83 -0.51
C LYS A 15 3.89 -7.43 -1.63
N LEU A 16 4.12 -6.27 -2.25
CA LEU A 16 3.34 -5.87 -3.42
C LEU A 16 3.48 -6.90 -4.53
N ASN A 17 2.35 -7.37 -5.02
CA ASN A 17 2.17 -8.16 -6.22
C ASN A 17 1.12 -7.49 -7.12
N SER A 18 0.73 -8.13 -8.21
CA SER A 18 -0.24 -7.58 -9.17
C SER A 18 -1.67 -7.48 -8.65
N ARG A 19 -1.95 -7.97 -7.43
CA ARG A 19 -3.30 -8.21 -6.90
C ARG A 19 -3.50 -7.72 -5.47
N ASN A 20 -2.56 -7.01 -4.86
CA ASN A 20 -2.68 -6.62 -3.44
C ASN A 20 -2.36 -5.16 -3.16
N PHE A 21 -2.49 -4.29 -4.17
CA PHE A 21 -2.09 -2.89 -4.08
C PHE A 21 -2.72 -2.18 -2.88
N LEU A 22 -4.03 -2.34 -2.63
CA LEU A 22 -4.67 -1.65 -1.52
C LEU A 22 -4.09 -2.06 -0.15
N GLN A 23 -4.02 -3.36 0.12
CA GLN A 23 -3.49 -3.90 1.38
C GLN A 23 -2.03 -3.51 1.59
N TRP A 24 -1.22 -3.60 0.52
CA TRP A 24 0.17 -3.18 0.53
C TRP A 24 0.31 -1.68 0.82
N SER A 25 -0.41 -0.84 0.08
CA SER A 25 -0.32 0.61 0.18
C SER A 25 -0.70 1.10 1.58
N GLN A 26 -1.77 0.56 2.18
CA GLN A 26 -2.16 0.87 3.56
C GLN A 26 -1.08 0.49 4.57
N SER A 27 -0.52 -0.72 4.44
CA SER A 27 0.57 -1.19 5.32
C SER A 27 1.80 -0.29 5.24
N VAL A 28 2.20 0.08 4.02
CA VAL A 28 3.35 0.96 3.77
C VAL A 28 3.12 2.36 4.31
N LEU A 29 1.94 2.94 4.05
CA LEU A 29 1.57 4.27 4.54
C LEU A 29 1.57 4.35 6.07
N LEU A 30 1.08 3.31 6.75
CA LEU A 30 1.09 3.24 8.22
C LEU A 30 2.51 3.34 8.78
N VAL A 31 3.45 2.56 8.23
CA VAL A 31 4.85 2.55 8.72
C VAL A 31 5.57 3.85 8.39
N ILE A 32 5.40 4.38 7.18
CA ILE A 32 6.04 5.64 6.77
C ILE A 32 5.51 6.81 7.59
N ARG A 33 4.20 6.82 7.90
CA ARG A 33 3.59 7.79 8.82
C ARG A 33 4.11 7.65 10.24
N GLY A 34 4.18 6.43 10.78
CA GLY A 34 4.74 6.17 12.11
C GLY A 34 6.20 6.60 12.26
N ARG A 35 6.95 6.63 11.15
CA ARG A 35 8.36 7.08 11.11
C ARG A 35 8.53 8.55 10.73
N GLY A 36 7.44 9.31 10.55
CA GLY A 36 7.49 10.73 10.20
C GLY A 36 8.07 11.03 8.82
N LYS A 37 8.03 10.08 7.87
CA LYS A 37 8.64 10.21 6.52
C LYS A 37 7.61 10.45 5.41
N MET A 38 6.34 10.74 5.74
CA MET A 38 5.27 10.96 4.75
C MET A 38 5.54 12.08 3.74
N GLY A 39 6.29 13.11 4.16
CA GLY A 39 6.64 14.22 3.28
C GLY A 39 7.48 13.80 2.06
N TYR A 40 8.21 12.68 2.15
CA TYR A 40 9.01 12.15 1.03
C TYR A 40 8.17 11.42 -0.03
N LEU A 41 6.99 10.89 0.34
CA LEU A 41 6.04 10.30 -0.63
C LEU A 41 5.19 11.39 -1.29
N THR A 42 4.67 12.30 -0.48
CA THR A 42 3.78 13.38 -0.94
C THR A 42 4.52 14.48 -1.71
N GLY A 43 5.83 14.61 -1.50
CA GLY A 43 6.63 15.71 -2.04
C GLY A 43 6.58 17.00 -1.21
N GLN A 44 5.94 16.97 -0.05
CA GLN A 44 5.97 18.09 0.90
C GLN A 44 7.40 18.35 1.40
N THR A 45 8.20 17.29 1.58
CA THR A 45 9.62 17.40 1.91
C THR A 45 10.43 17.58 0.62
N LYS A 46 10.59 18.83 0.20
CA LYS A 46 11.29 19.18 -1.05
C LYS A 46 12.79 18.92 -0.94
N ARG A 47 13.38 18.52 -2.06
CA ARG A 47 14.83 18.39 -2.19
C ARG A 47 15.51 19.76 -2.03
N PRO A 48 16.44 19.91 -1.06
CA PRO A 48 17.24 21.12 -0.91
C PRO A 48 18.10 21.41 -2.15
N LYS A 49 18.48 22.68 -2.34
CA LYS A 49 19.38 23.08 -3.45
C LYS A 49 20.79 22.54 -3.23
N ASP A 50 21.57 22.56 -4.29
CA ASP A 50 22.98 22.19 -4.22
C ASP A 50 23.74 23.13 -3.26
N GLY A 51 24.46 22.54 -2.29
CA GLY A 51 25.23 23.28 -1.28
C GLY A 51 24.49 23.58 0.01
N GLU A 52 23.18 23.30 0.11
CA GLU A 52 22.44 23.49 1.36
C GLU A 52 22.80 22.41 2.41
N PRO A 53 22.95 22.79 3.69
CA PRO A 53 23.41 21.87 4.75
C PRO A 53 22.45 20.69 4.97
N ASP A 54 21.15 20.89 4.75
CA ASP A 54 20.12 19.88 4.95
C ASP A 54 20.05 18.84 3.82
N ARG A 55 20.78 19.05 2.72
CA ARG A 55 20.77 18.16 1.56
C ARG A 55 21.22 16.75 1.92
N ALA A 56 22.28 16.61 2.70
CA ALA A 56 22.80 15.29 3.07
C ALA A 56 21.76 14.48 3.85
N THR A 57 21.06 15.14 4.78
CA THR A 57 19.97 14.54 5.56
C THR A 57 18.79 14.14 4.66
N TRP A 58 18.40 15.02 3.74
CA TRP A 58 17.32 14.73 2.78
C TRP A 58 17.65 13.52 1.89
N GLU A 59 18.86 13.45 1.35
CA GLU A 59 19.29 12.34 0.48
C GLU A 59 19.32 11.01 1.26
N LEU A 60 19.78 11.04 2.51
CA LEU A 60 19.77 9.87 3.40
C LEU A 60 18.35 9.39 3.65
N ASP A 61 17.46 10.28 4.08
CA ASP A 61 16.07 9.94 4.37
C ASP A 61 15.31 9.45 3.13
N ASN A 62 15.47 10.15 2.00
CA ASN A 62 14.87 9.76 0.73
C ASN A 62 15.34 8.36 0.32
N SER A 63 16.63 8.06 0.46
CA SER A 63 17.19 6.74 0.14
C SER A 63 16.64 5.64 1.03
N ILE A 64 16.43 5.92 2.33
CA ILE A 64 15.84 4.96 3.26
C ILE A 64 14.39 4.65 2.86
N VAL A 65 13.60 5.66 2.53
CA VAL A 65 12.20 5.46 2.10
C VAL A 65 12.15 4.71 0.77
N MET A 66 13.05 5.02 -0.17
CA MET A 66 13.19 4.25 -1.41
C MET A 66 13.48 2.77 -1.13
N ALA A 67 14.43 2.49 -0.23
CA ALA A 67 14.77 1.11 0.14
C ALA A 67 13.57 0.36 0.74
N TRP A 68 12.79 1.01 1.62
CA TRP A 68 11.55 0.43 2.15
C TRP A 68 10.53 0.11 1.07
N LEU A 69 10.31 1.03 0.12
CA LEU A 69 9.40 0.79 -1.00
C LEU A 69 9.87 -0.40 -1.83
N ILE A 70 11.12 -0.40 -2.31
CA ILE A 70 11.66 -1.46 -3.17
C ILE A 70 11.64 -2.82 -2.46
N HIS A 71 12.02 -2.89 -1.18
CA HIS A 71 12.05 -4.15 -0.43
C HIS A 71 10.67 -4.65 -0.02
N SER A 72 9.65 -3.78 -0.04
CA SER A 72 8.25 -4.15 0.20
C SER A 72 7.53 -4.72 -1.02
N MET A 73 8.22 -4.92 -2.14
CA MET A 73 7.64 -5.44 -3.38
C MET A 73 8.20 -6.83 -3.71
N GLU A 74 7.46 -7.61 -4.50
CA GLU A 74 8.02 -8.81 -5.13
C GLU A 74 9.20 -8.45 -6.05
N PRO A 75 10.27 -9.26 -6.09
CA PRO A 75 11.48 -8.95 -6.86
C PRO A 75 11.24 -8.67 -8.35
N GLN A 76 10.22 -9.29 -8.96
CA GLN A 76 9.86 -9.09 -10.35
C GLN A 76 9.25 -7.71 -10.60
N LEU A 77 8.54 -7.16 -9.61
CA LEU A 77 7.93 -5.84 -9.72
C LEU A 77 8.91 -4.72 -9.36
N SER A 78 9.72 -4.95 -8.32
CA SER A 78 10.64 -3.93 -7.79
C SER A 78 11.69 -3.47 -8.81
N GLN A 79 12.10 -4.35 -9.72
CA GLN A 79 13.04 -4.05 -10.81
C GLN A 79 12.56 -2.89 -11.70
N ASN A 80 11.25 -2.73 -11.89
CA ASN A 80 10.69 -1.66 -12.71
C ASN A 80 10.90 -0.26 -12.09
N PHE A 81 11.16 -0.19 -10.79
CA PHE A 81 11.22 1.06 -10.03
C PHE A 81 12.62 1.38 -9.50
N LEU A 82 13.56 0.42 -9.57
CA LEU A 82 14.89 0.52 -8.95
C LEU A 82 15.71 1.73 -9.41
N PHE A 83 15.52 2.17 -10.65
CA PHE A 83 16.30 3.26 -11.24
C PHE A 83 15.71 4.67 -11.01
N LEU A 84 14.52 4.75 -10.41
CA LEU A 84 13.91 6.02 -10.04
C LEU A 84 14.71 6.70 -8.93
N LYS A 85 14.74 8.04 -8.95
CA LYS A 85 15.68 8.83 -8.12
C LYS A 85 15.11 9.29 -6.79
N THR A 86 13.81 9.18 -6.59
CA THR A 86 13.14 9.67 -5.37
C THR A 86 12.07 8.69 -4.90
N ALA A 87 11.84 8.66 -3.59
CA ALA A 87 10.76 7.89 -2.99
C ALA A 87 9.40 8.29 -3.57
N LYS A 88 9.19 9.59 -3.80
CA LYS A 88 8.02 10.12 -4.49
C LYS A 88 7.84 9.51 -5.88
N ALA A 89 8.90 9.52 -6.71
CA ALA A 89 8.80 8.97 -8.06
C ALA A 89 8.45 7.48 -8.05
N ILE A 90 9.01 6.70 -7.13
CA ILE A 90 8.64 5.28 -6.95
C ILE A 90 7.17 5.16 -6.56
N TRP A 91 6.75 5.90 -5.53
CA TRP A 91 5.39 5.87 -5.03
C TRP A 91 4.36 6.23 -6.12
N ASP A 92 4.59 7.34 -6.83
CA ASP A 92 3.72 7.80 -7.91
C ASP A 92 3.64 6.77 -9.04
N ALA A 93 4.77 6.20 -9.47
CA ALA A 93 4.81 5.20 -10.54
C ALA A 93 4.09 3.90 -10.15
N VAL A 94 4.30 3.42 -8.92
CA VAL A 94 3.63 2.22 -8.40
C VAL A 94 2.13 2.45 -8.28
N THR A 95 1.73 3.60 -7.74
CA THR A 95 0.32 4.00 -7.62
C THR A 95 -0.33 4.05 -9.00
N ALA A 96 0.27 4.74 -9.97
CA ALA A 96 -0.28 4.83 -11.33
C ALA A 96 -0.37 3.47 -12.05
N THR A 97 0.53 2.53 -11.74
CA THR A 97 0.55 1.21 -12.39
C THR A 97 -0.47 0.25 -11.79
N TYR A 98 -0.64 0.25 -10.46
CA TYR A 98 -1.36 -0.81 -9.76
C TYR A 98 -2.60 -0.35 -8.99
N SER A 99 -2.85 0.96 -8.84
CA SER A 99 -4.05 1.43 -8.15
C SER A 99 -5.32 1.02 -8.89
N ASP A 100 -5.53 1.49 -10.13
CA ASP A 100 -6.79 1.20 -10.84
C ASP A 100 -6.94 -0.28 -11.18
N LEU A 101 -5.94 -0.87 -11.86
CA LEU A 101 -5.99 -2.26 -12.29
C LEU A 101 -6.03 -3.24 -11.10
N GLY A 102 -5.22 -2.97 -10.08
CA GLY A 102 -5.17 -3.79 -8.87
C GLY A 102 -6.47 -3.71 -8.10
N ASN A 103 -7.02 -2.51 -7.92
CA ASN A 103 -8.27 -2.33 -7.18
C ASN A 103 -9.44 -3.04 -7.87
N CYS A 104 -9.61 -2.90 -9.18
CA CYS A 104 -10.69 -3.59 -9.90
C CYS A 104 -10.60 -5.12 -9.77
N TYR A 105 -9.41 -5.69 -9.97
CA TYR A 105 -9.20 -7.13 -9.83
C TYR A 105 -9.41 -7.61 -8.39
N GLN A 106 -8.92 -6.84 -7.40
CA GLN A 106 -9.09 -7.15 -5.99
C GLN A 106 -10.56 -7.13 -5.56
N VAL A 107 -11.31 -6.10 -5.94
CA VAL A 107 -12.74 -5.99 -5.65
C VAL A 107 -13.49 -7.17 -6.27
N PHE A 108 -13.18 -7.53 -7.52
CA PHE A 108 -13.78 -8.68 -8.18
C PHE A 108 -13.49 -9.99 -7.43
N GLU A 109 -12.24 -10.24 -7.04
CA GLU A 109 -11.85 -11.42 -6.26
C GLU A 109 -12.54 -11.46 -4.89
N LEU A 110 -12.63 -10.32 -4.18
CA LEU A 110 -13.30 -10.23 -2.89
C LEU A 110 -14.80 -10.50 -3.01
N LYS A 111 -15.47 -9.90 -3.99
CA LYS A 111 -16.89 -10.16 -4.28
C LYS A 111 -17.12 -11.63 -4.63
N THR A 112 -16.22 -12.24 -5.41
CA THR A 112 -16.28 -13.66 -5.76
C THR A 112 -16.11 -14.54 -4.53
N LYS A 113 -15.09 -14.29 -3.71
CA LYS A 113 -14.86 -15.00 -2.44
C LYS A 113 -16.05 -14.88 -1.50
N LEU A 114 -16.63 -13.70 -1.33
CA LEU A 114 -17.85 -13.50 -0.52
C LEU A 114 -19.02 -14.34 -1.05
N ARG A 115 -19.25 -14.34 -2.37
CA ARG A 115 -20.31 -15.12 -3.00
C ARG A 115 -20.12 -16.63 -2.87
N GLU A 116 -18.88 -17.11 -2.93
CA GLU A 116 -18.52 -18.52 -2.89
C GLU A 116 -18.32 -19.05 -1.45
N THR A 117 -18.07 -18.16 -0.50
CA THR A 117 -17.87 -18.54 0.90
C THR A 117 -19.15 -19.18 1.44
N ARG A 118 -19.01 -20.42 1.88
CA ARG A 118 -20.04 -21.22 2.54
C ARG A 118 -19.46 -21.71 3.85
N ARG A 119 -20.30 -21.83 4.88
CA ARG A 119 -19.86 -22.33 6.19
C ARG A 119 -19.16 -23.68 6.10
N GLY A 120 -19.67 -24.60 5.28
CA GLY A 120 -19.07 -25.93 5.10
C GLY A 120 -18.84 -26.62 6.44
N THR A 121 -17.59 -27.01 6.70
CA THR A 121 -17.13 -27.65 7.94
C THR A 121 -16.51 -26.67 8.95
N LEU A 122 -16.48 -25.37 8.67
CA LEU A 122 -15.88 -24.36 9.56
C LEU A 122 -16.71 -24.18 10.84
N GLU A 123 -16.03 -23.88 11.94
CA GLU A 123 -16.70 -23.39 13.13
C GLU A 123 -17.39 -22.04 12.86
N VAL A 124 -18.44 -21.75 13.64
CA VAL A 124 -19.25 -20.53 13.47
C VAL A 124 -18.38 -19.27 13.60
N THR A 125 -17.47 -19.28 14.57
CA THR A 125 -16.53 -18.17 14.86
C THR A 125 -15.54 -17.97 13.72
N GLU A 126 -14.98 -19.04 13.17
CA GLU A 126 -14.05 -19.00 12.04
C GLU A 126 -14.73 -18.48 10.78
N TYR A 127 -15.93 -18.98 10.47
CA TYR A 127 -16.73 -18.52 9.34
C TYR A 127 -17.09 -17.03 9.47
N PHE A 128 -17.54 -16.59 10.65
CA PHE A 128 -17.91 -15.21 10.89
C PHE A 128 -16.69 -14.28 10.80
N THR A 129 -15.53 -14.70 11.32
CA THR A 129 -14.28 -13.94 11.21
C THR A 129 -13.85 -13.82 9.75
N LEU A 130 -13.94 -14.89 8.96
CA LEU A 130 -13.62 -14.87 7.53
C LEU A 130 -14.51 -13.89 6.77
N ILE A 131 -15.83 -13.98 6.94
CA ILE A 131 -16.80 -13.09 6.29
C ILE A 131 -16.55 -11.63 6.69
N ASN A 132 -16.33 -11.36 7.98
CA ASN A 132 -16.05 -10.01 8.45
C ASN A 132 -14.75 -9.44 7.89
N ASN A 133 -13.69 -10.24 7.81
CA ASN A 133 -12.42 -9.79 7.23
C ASN A 133 -12.59 -9.44 5.74
N LEU A 134 -13.35 -10.25 4.98
CA LEU A 134 -13.65 -9.97 3.58
C LEU A 134 -14.47 -8.67 3.43
N TRP A 135 -15.45 -8.43 4.31
CA TRP A 135 -16.22 -7.18 4.30
C TRP A 135 -15.37 -5.97 4.67
N GLN A 136 -14.54 -6.07 5.71
CA GLN A 136 -13.63 -4.98 6.09
C GLN A 136 -12.64 -4.66 4.96
N GLU A 137 -12.11 -5.66 4.29
CA GLU A 137 -11.21 -5.44 3.15
C GLU A 137 -11.94 -4.76 1.99
N LEU A 138 -13.20 -5.15 1.73
CA LEU A 138 -14.04 -4.51 0.72
C LEU A 138 -14.41 -3.06 1.08
N ASP A 139 -14.74 -2.80 2.35
CA ASP A 139 -15.06 -1.47 2.87
C ASP A 139 -13.87 -0.51 2.73
N MET A 140 -12.64 -1.00 2.92
CA MET A 140 -11.42 -0.19 2.68
C MET A 140 -11.30 0.30 1.23
N PHE A 141 -11.82 -0.44 0.23
CA PHE A 141 -11.84 0.04 -1.16
C PHE A 141 -12.84 1.18 -1.36
N TYR A 142 -13.91 1.22 -0.57
CA TYR A 142 -14.99 2.17 -0.71
C TYR A 142 -14.82 3.43 0.17
N GLU A 143 -14.15 3.31 1.31
CA GLU A 143 -13.75 4.46 2.15
C GLU A 143 -12.51 5.19 1.62
N ALA A 144 -11.69 4.52 0.82
CA ALA A 144 -10.67 5.16 0.00
C ALA A 144 -11.35 5.92 -1.14
N ASP A 145 -12.00 7.04 -0.79
CA ASP A 145 -12.74 7.91 -1.70
C ASP A 145 -11.90 8.27 -2.94
N TRP A 146 -12.18 7.55 -4.03
CA TRP A 146 -11.75 7.90 -5.38
C TRP A 146 -12.98 8.16 -6.24
N GLY A 147 -13.95 8.93 -5.74
CA GLY A 147 -14.86 9.75 -6.54
C GLY A 147 -15.64 9.07 -7.68
N ASP A 148 -15.81 7.74 -7.70
CA ASP A 148 -16.60 7.04 -8.72
C ASP A 148 -18.01 6.72 -8.20
N PRO A 149 -19.05 7.47 -8.65
CA PRO A 149 -20.43 7.27 -8.22
C PRO A 149 -21.03 5.94 -8.67
N GLU A 150 -20.48 5.26 -9.68
CA GLU A 150 -21.01 3.97 -10.14
C GLU A 150 -20.68 2.85 -9.16
N ILE A 151 -19.51 2.88 -8.55
CA ILE A 151 -19.09 1.90 -7.53
C ILE A 151 -19.97 1.99 -6.29
N VAL A 152 -20.31 3.22 -5.86
CA VAL A 152 -21.22 3.45 -4.71
C VAL A 152 -22.62 2.90 -4.98
N ARG A 153 -23.06 2.89 -6.23
CA ARG A 153 -24.40 2.44 -6.63
C ARG A 153 -24.53 0.91 -6.61
N GLU A 154 -23.48 0.17 -7.02
CA GLU A 154 -23.45 -1.30 -6.92
C GLU A 154 -23.48 -1.80 -5.46
N ILE A 155 -23.00 -1.00 -4.49
CA ILE A 155 -22.97 -1.38 -3.06
C ILE A 155 -24.37 -1.47 -2.47
N LEU A 156 -25.26 -0.54 -2.82
CA LEU A 156 -26.63 -0.52 -2.29
C LEU A 156 -27.49 -1.67 -2.83
N GLU A 157 -27.08 -2.31 -3.93
CA GLU A 157 -27.81 -3.44 -4.52
C GLU A 157 -27.40 -4.81 -3.94
N ILE A 158 -26.23 -4.89 -3.30
CA ILE A 158 -25.68 -6.15 -2.77
C ILE A 158 -25.90 -6.30 -1.25
N ARG A 159 -26.21 -5.21 -0.54
CA ARG A 159 -26.47 -5.20 0.91
C ARG A 159 -27.96 -5.38 1.22
#